data_AF-A0A919XWE4-F1
#
_entry.id   AF-A0A919XWE4-F1
#
_cell.length_a   1.000
_cell.length_b   1.000
_cell.length_c   1.000
_cell.angle_alpha   90.00
_cell.angle_beta   90.00
_cell.angle_gamma   90.00
#
_symmetry.space_group_name_H-M   'P 1'
#
loop_
_entity.id
_entity.type
_entity.pdbx_description
1 polymer ?
#
loop_
_entity_poly.entity_id
_entity_poly.type
_entity_poly.pdbx_seq_one_letter_code
_entity_poly.pdbx_strand_id
1 'polypeptide(L)'
;MEDIKIGSCLSFGDYNWRVLDMQNNTALIITEDIIDQRAYHDAYKDITWAECALRKYLNGEFYEKFNATDKSRIIPVLNKNPDNQWYGSKGGADTRDSIFLLSLEEVCTYFGDSRSKLYNPGKNQRYWFERKDENNSKRIARLQFNEWIWWWWLRSPGRVNVKAVYIHGDGNIGIQGNNILKGNLSDGKCTGGIRPALWLKL
;
A
#
# COMPACT_ATOMS: atom_id res chain seq x y z
N MET A 1 7.81 21.73 -20.15
CA MET A 1 7.36 20.60 -19.30
C MET A 1 7.37 21.13 -17.88
N GLU A 2 6.24 21.07 -17.17
CA GLU A 2 6.22 21.42 -15.74
C GLU A 2 7.26 20.57 -15.00
N ASP A 3 8.04 21.20 -14.13
CA ASP A 3 9.01 20.50 -13.30
C ASP A 3 8.25 19.54 -12.37
N ILE A 4 8.34 18.24 -12.68
CA ILE A 4 7.80 17.17 -11.84
C ILE A 4 8.53 17.24 -10.49
N LYS A 5 7.78 17.33 -9.40
CA LYS A 5 8.29 17.38 -8.03
C LYS A 5 7.53 16.41 -7.15
N ILE A 6 8.09 16.11 -5.97
CA ILE A 6 7.39 15.34 -4.94
C ILE A 6 6.06 16.02 -4.61
N GLY A 7 4.98 15.25 -4.58
CA GLY A 7 3.61 15.73 -4.40
C GLY A 7 2.89 16.14 -5.68
N SER A 8 3.56 16.23 -6.84
CA SER A 8 2.89 16.44 -8.12
C SER A 8 2.01 15.25 -8.49
N CYS A 9 0.94 15.53 -9.23
CA CYS A 9 0.07 14.52 -9.83
C CYS A 9 0.43 14.36 -11.31
N LEU A 10 0.59 13.12 -11.77
CA LEU A 10 0.88 12.77 -13.16
C LEU A 10 -0.11 11.74 -13.69
N SER A 11 -0.46 11.87 -14.96
CA SER A 11 -1.27 10.87 -15.67
C SER A 11 -0.35 9.85 -16.31
N PHE A 12 -0.61 8.56 -16.05
CA PHE A 12 0.16 7.44 -16.58
C PHE A 12 -0.75 6.20 -16.70
N GLY A 13 -0.81 5.61 -17.89
CA GLY A 13 -1.91 4.71 -18.26
C GLY A 13 -3.27 5.42 -18.12
N ASP A 14 -4.26 4.72 -17.57
CA ASP A 14 -5.61 5.26 -17.35
C ASP A 14 -5.80 5.89 -15.96
N TYR A 15 -4.71 6.18 -15.25
CA TYR A 15 -4.74 6.59 -13.84
C TYR A 15 -3.95 7.87 -13.57
N ASN A 16 -4.37 8.56 -12.52
CA ASN A 16 -3.64 9.68 -11.93
C ASN A 16 -2.81 9.17 -10.75
N TRP A 17 -1.56 9.62 -10.69
CA TRP A 17 -0.57 9.16 -9.73
C TRP A 17 0.10 10.33 -9.02
N ARG A 18 0.33 10.18 -7.72
CA ARG A 18 1.11 11.10 -6.91
C ARG A 18 2.57 10.69 -6.89
N VAL A 19 3.48 11.63 -7.10
CA VAL A 19 4.92 11.44 -6.90
C VAL A 19 5.22 11.41 -5.40
N LEU A 20 5.80 10.31 -4.93
CA LEU A 20 6.22 10.12 -3.54
C LEU A 20 7.72 10.35 -3.33
N ASP A 21 8.54 9.99 -4.33
CA ASP A 21 9.99 10.12 -4.29
C ASP A 21 10.53 10.35 -5.70
N MET A 22 11.71 10.95 -5.80
CA MET A 22 12.44 11.11 -7.06
C MET A 22 13.90 10.77 -6.88
N GLN A 23 14.40 9.92 -7.77
CA GLN A 23 15.80 9.49 -7.79
C GLN A 23 16.32 9.58 -9.22
N ASN A 24 17.19 10.55 -9.49
CA ASN A 24 17.69 10.84 -10.84
C ASN A 24 16.52 11.04 -11.83
N ASN A 25 16.44 10.22 -12.89
CA ASN A 25 15.37 10.24 -13.90
C ASN A 25 14.27 9.20 -13.62
N THR A 26 14.01 8.92 -12.34
CA THR A 26 12.98 7.97 -11.92
C THR A 26 12.15 8.54 -10.77
N ALA A 27 10.89 8.14 -10.69
CA ALA A 27 9.97 8.54 -9.63
C ALA A 27 9.28 7.33 -9.03
N LEU A 28 9.16 7.30 -7.70
CA LEU A 28 8.20 6.44 -7.02
C LEU A 28 6.85 7.13 -7.09
N ILE A 29 5.86 6.45 -7.63
CA ILE A 29 4.51 6.98 -7.77
C ILE A 29 3.49 6.03 -7.13
N ILE A 30 2.40 6.57 -6.60
CA ILE A 30 1.25 5.82 -6.09
C ILE A 30 -0.03 6.37 -6.72
N THR A 31 -1.03 5.54 -7.00
CA THR A 31 -2.31 6.08 -7.51
C THR A 31 -2.87 7.10 -6.53
N GLU A 32 -3.34 8.23 -7.05
CA GLU A 32 -3.90 9.33 -6.24
C GLU A 32 -5.13 8.83 -5.46
N ASP A 33 -6.01 8.11 -6.17
CA ASP A 33 -7.21 7.49 -5.62
C ASP A 33 -7.05 5.96 -5.44
N ILE A 34 -8.00 5.38 -4.74
CA ILE A 34 -8.24 3.94 -4.67
C ILE A 34 -8.92 3.52 -5.97
N ILE A 35 -8.23 2.70 -6.76
CA ILE A 35 -8.64 2.34 -8.11
C ILE A 35 -9.50 1.07 -8.18
N ASP A 36 -9.51 0.27 -7.11
CA ASP A 36 -10.22 -1.01 -7.02
C ASP A 36 -10.33 -1.43 -5.53
N GLN A 37 -11.24 -2.35 -5.23
CA GLN A 37 -11.45 -2.89 -3.88
C GLN A 37 -11.42 -4.42 -3.90
N ARG A 38 -10.45 -5.02 -3.20
CA ARG A 38 -10.27 -6.47 -3.17
C ARG A 38 -9.88 -6.99 -1.80
N ALA A 39 -10.12 -8.27 -1.60
CA ALA A 39 -9.48 -9.02 -0.53
C ALA A 39 -7.96 -9.07 -0.77
N TYR A 40 -7.20 -9.22 0.30
CA TYR A 40 -5.75 -9.36 0.21
C TYR A 40 -5.35 -10.75 -0.34
N HIS A 41 -6.12 -11.78 0.00
CA HIS A 41 -5.96 -13.14 -0.51
C HIS A 41 -7.31 -13.86 -0.61
N ASP A 42 -7.39 -14.87 -1.47
CA ASP A 42 -8.64 -15.57 -1.81
C ASP A 42 -9.00 -16.70 -0.84
N ALA A 43 -8.11 -17.02 0.11
CA ALA A 43 -8.33 -18.05 1.13
C ALA A 43 -7.99 -17.54 2.53
N TYR A 44 -8.75 -17.98 3.53
CA TYR A 44 -8.49 -17.64 4.93
C TYR A 44 -7.45 -18.59 5.52
N LYS A 45 -6.17 -18.27 5.31
CA LYS A 45 -5.01 -19.02 5.81
C LYS A 45 -3.85 -18.06 6.05
N ASP A 46 -2.81 -18.53 6.74
CA ASP A 46 -1.57 -17.77 6.84
C ASP A 46 -1.03 -17.47 5.43
N ILE A 47 -0.74 -16.20 5.19
CA ILE A 47 -0.24 -15.71 3.91
C ILE A 47 0.80 -14.61 4.11
N THR A 48 1.63 -14.42 3.10
CA THR A 48 2.62 -13.34 3.00
C THR A 48 2.39 -12.55 1.71
N TRP A 49 3.00 -11.37 1.57
CA TRP A 49 2.92 -10.60 0.33
C TRP A 49 3.40 -11.40 -0.89
N ALA A 50 4.47 -12.18 -0.74
CA ALA A 50 5.06 -12.95 -1.82
C ALA A 50 4.09 -13.93 -2.48
N GLU A 51 3.15 -14.47 -1.70
CA GLU A 51 2.26 -15.55 -2.10
C GLU A 51 0.80 -15.10 -2.27
N CYS A 52 0.45 -13.89 -1.83
CA CYS A 52 -0.93 -13.43 -1.81
C CYS A 52 -1.52 -13.24 -3.21
N ALA A 53 -2.85 -13.27 -3.29
CA ALA A 53 -3.55 -13.13 -4.56
C ALA A 53 -3.46 -11.69 -5.08
N LEU A 54 -3.45 -10.71 -4.17
CA LEU A 54 -3.37 -9.31 -4.52
C LEU A 54 -2.08 -8.96 -5.26
N ARG A 55 -0.92 -9.50 -4.83
CA ARG A 55 0.36 -9.33 -5.54
C ARG A 55 0.31 -9.92 -6.96
N LYS A 56 -0.28 -11.11 -7.10
CA LYS A 56 -0.45 -11.78 -8.41
C LYS A 56 -1.34 -10.97 -9.34
N TYR A 57 -2.44 -10.42 -8.82
CA TYR A 57 -3.30 -9.50 -9.58
C TYR A 57 -2.53 -8.26 -10.05
N LEU A 58 -1.77 -7.60 -9.15
CA LEU A 58 -1.03 -6.38 -9.49
C LEU A 58 0.04 -6.59 -10.57
N ASN A 59 0.79 -7.70 -10.49
CA ASN A 59 1.88 -8.01 -11.45
C ASN A 59 1.42 -8.85 -12.65
N GLY A 60 0.14 -9.22 -12.70
CA GLY A 60 -0.49 -9.95 -13.81
C GLY A 60 -1.56 -9.08 -14.43
N GLU A 61 -2.84 -9.41 -14.16
CA GLU A 61 -4.01 -8.75 -14.76
C GLU A 61 -3.95 -7.22 -14.77
N PHE A 62 -3.50 -6.59 -13.68
CA PHE A 62 -3.41 -5.13 -13.62
C PHE A 62 -2.25 -4.59 -14.46
N TYR A 63 -1.06 -5.18 -14.36
CA TYR A 63 0.10 -4.83 -15.18
C TYR A 63 -0.18 -4.99 -16.69
N GLU A 64 -0.98 -5.99 -17.06
CA GLU A 64 -1.35 -6.24 -18.44
C GLU A 64 -2.27 -5.18 -19.06
N LYS A 65 -2.88 -4.30 -18.25
CA LYS A 65 -3.67 -3.16 -18.76
C LYS A 65 -2.81 -2.07 -19.40
N PHE A 66 -1.53 -1.99 -19.07
CA PHE A 66 -0.63 -1.00 -19.65
C PHE A 66 -0.19 -1.39 -21.07
N ASN A 67 -0.09 -0.42 -21.98
CA ASN A 67 0.46 -0.66 -23.31
C ASN A 67 1.98 -0.91 -23.25
N ALA A 68 2.56 -1.36 -24.37
CA ALA A 68 3.99 -1.70 -24.42
C ALA A 68 4.91 -0.51 -24.10
N THR A 69 4.55 0.71 -24.52
CA THR A 69 5.32 1.93 -24.25
C THR A 69 5.34 2.23 -22.75
N ASP A 70 4.18 2.17 -22.09
CA ASP A 70 4.07 2.40 -20.65
C ASP A 70 4.80 1.31 -19.86
N LYS A 71 4.63 0.05 -20.23
CA LYS A 71 5.35 -1.08 -19.63
C LYS A 71 6.87 -0.91 -19.67
N SER A 72 7.41 -0.34 -20.76
CA SER A 72 8.85 -0.08 -20.90
C SER A 72 9.40 0.97 -19.93
N ARG A 73 8.53 1.80 -19.35
CA ARG A 73 8.89 2.82 -18.35
C ARG A 73 8.74 2.33 -16.91
N ILE A 74 8.00 1.24 -16.67
CA ILE A 74 7.82 0.65 -15.35
C ILE A 74 9.08 -0.15 -14.99
N ILE A 75 9.68 0.17 -13.84
CA ILE A 75 10.94 -0.41 -13.39
C ILE A 75 10.64 -1.48 -12.33
N PRO A 76 10.97 -2.77 -12.59
CA PRO A 76 10.86 -3.80 -11.56
C PRO A 76 11.87 -3.58 -10.44
N VAL A 77 11.40 -3.58 -9.19
CA VAL A 77 12.21 -3.34 -8.00
C VAL A 77 12.22 -4.51 -7.04
N LEU A 78 13.27 -4.60 -6.22
CA LEU A 78 13.34 -5.55 -5.11
C LEU A 78 12.64 -4.95 -3.88
N ASN A 79 11.47 -5.48 -3.55
CA ASN A 79 10.73 -5.12 -2.36
C ASN A 79 11.19 -5.99 -1.19
N LYS A 80 11.74 -5.34 -0.16
CA LYS A 80 12.06 -5.97 1.12
C LYS A 80 10.79 -6.20 1.91
N ASN A 81 10.53 -7.43 2.35
CA ASN A 81 9.34 -7.80 3.11
C ASN A 81 9.70 -8.13 4.58
N PRO A 82 10.04 -7.12 5.40
CA PRO A 82 10.38 -7.37 6.80
C PRO A 82 9.18 -7.86 7.58
N ASP A 83 9.48 -8.57 8.68
CA ASP A 83 8.50 -8.94 9.68
C ASP A 83 7.82 -7.69 10.28
N ASN A 84 6.61 -7.85 10.81
CA ASN A 84 5.94 -6.75 11.49
C ASN A 84 6.75 -6.32 12.74
N GLN A 85 7.14 -5.06 12.81
CA GLN A 85 8.02 -4.53 13.84
C GLN A 85 7.42 -4.61 15.26
N TRP A 86 6.10 -4.66 15.41
CA TRP A 86 5.41 -4.67 16.70
C TRP A 86 4.98 -6.06 17.15
N TYR A 87 4.80 -6.97 16.20
CA TYR A 87 4.21 -8.28 16.45
C TYR A 87 5.10 -9.46 16.06
N GLY A 88 6.15 -9.23 15.26
CA GLY A 88 7.06 -10.27 14.78
C GLY A 88 6.45 -11.26 13.79
N SER A 89 5.25 -10.99 13.27
CA SER A 89 4.62 -11.81 12.23
C SER A 89 5.45 -11.76 10.94
N LYS A 90 5.51 -12.89 10.23
CA LYS A 90 6.47 -13.07 9.15
C LYS A 90 6.09 -12.25 7.91
N GLY A 91 7.03 -11.45 7.42
CA GLY A 91 6.87 -10.69 6.17
C GLY A 91 6.95 -11.57 4.92
N GLY A 92 7.64 -12.71 5.04
CA GLY A 92 7.86 -13.66 3.95
C GLY A 92 9.12 -13.34 3.14
N ALA A 93 9.25 -13.97 1.98
CA ALA A 93 10.38 -13.74 1.08
C ALA A 93 10.31 -12.34 0.46
N ASP A 94 11.48 -11.76 0.19
CA ASP A 94 11.58 -10.56 -0.65
C ASP A 94 11.07 -10.86 -2.06
N THR A 95 10.52 -9.84 -2.73
CA THR A 95 9.88 -10.00 -4.04
C THR A 95 10.48 -9.04 -5.07
N ARG A 96 10.52 -9.46 -6.34
CA ARG A 96 10.78 -8.57 -7.46
C ARG A 96 9.45 -8.22 -8.12
N ASP A 97 9.03 -6.96 -8.01
CA ASP A 97 7.70 -6.50 -8.44
C ASP A 97 7.82 -5.29 -9.37
N SER A 98 6.99 -5.26 -10.41
CA SER A 98 6.78 -4.08 -11.26
C SER A 98 5.76 -3.13 -10.64
N ILE A 99 4.74 -3.69 -9.99
CA ILE A 99 3.67 -2.96 -9.31
C ILE A 99 3.44 -3.60 -7.95
N PHE A 100 3.37 -2.78 -6.90
CA PHE A 100 3.30 -3.25 -5.52
C PHE A 100 2.41 -2.37 -4.65
N LEU A 101 2.18 -2.76 -3.40
CA LEU A 101 1.65 -1.88 -2.37
C LEU A 101 2.80 -1.40 -1.50
N LEU A 102 2.71 -0.17 -0.98
CA LEU A 102 3.69 0.32 -0.02
C LEU A 102 3.69 -0.54 1.25
N SER A 103 4.86 -0.70 1.86
CA SER A 103 5.00 -1.20 3.23
C SER A 103 4.63 -0.16 4.26
N LEU A 104 4.49 -0.64 5.49
CA LEU A 104 4.39 0.19 6.69
C LEU A 104 5.50 1.24 6.77
N GLU A 105 6.76 0.86 6.56
CA GLU A 105 7.89 1.79 6.65
C GLU A 105 7.88 2.81 5.51
N GLU A 106 7.55 2.39 4.28
CA GLU A 106 7.41 3.29 3.13
C GLU A 106 6.29 4.32 3.35
N VAL A 107 5.16 3.91 3.91
CA VAL A 107 4.09 4.87 4.27
C VAL A 107 4.51 5.83 5.38
N CYS A 108 5.25 5.36 6.37
CA CYS A 108 5.83 6.22 7.41
C CYS A 108 6.93 7.16 6.87
N THR A 109 7.43 6.94 5.66
CA THR A 109 8.46 7.77 5.03
C THR A 109 7.83 8.79 4.08
N TYR A 110 6.98 8.32 3.16
CA TYR A 110 6.54 9.13 2.02
C TYR A 110 5.30 9.99 2.28
N PHE A 111 4.55 9.72 3.34
CA PHE A 111 3.40 10.54 3.74
C PHE A 111 3.73 11.50 4.90
N GLY A 112 4.99 11.91 4.99
CA GLY A 112 5.57 12.62 6.12
C GLY A 112 6.21 11.66 7.12
N ASP A 113 7.33 12.08 7.72
CA ASP A 113 8.17 11.21 8.54
C ASP A 113 7.48 10.86 9.87
N SER A 114 7.04 9.62 9.96
CA SER A 114 6.51 9.01 11.17
C SER A 114 7.37 7.83 11.65
N ARG A 115 8.56 7.60 11.09
CA ARG A 115 9.38 6.42 11.40
C ARG A 115 9.78 6.33 12.87
N SER A 116 10.02 7.48 13.52
CA SER A 116 10.32 7.49 14.97
C SER A 116 9.21 6.87 15.80
N LYS A 117 7.94 7.05 15.41
CA LYS A 117 6.76 6.46 16.06
C LYS A 117 6.61 4.95 15.75
N LEU A 118 7.10 4.51 14.58
CA LEU A 118 7.14 3.09 14.20
C LEU A 118 8.09 2.30 15.09
N TYR A 119 9.29 2.84 15.31
CA TYR A 119 10.36 2.17 16.05
C TYR A 119 10.31 2.37 17.56
N ASN A 120 9.59 3.39 18.04
CA ASN A 120 9.41 3.67 19.46
C ASN A 120 7.91 3.67 19.84
N PRO A 121 7.23 2.51 19.79
CA PRO A 121 5.81 2.43 20.14
C PRO A 121 5.58 2.82 21.60
N GLY A 122 4.45 3.46 21.87
CA GLY A 122 4.04 3.76 23.24
C GLY A 122 3.81 2.47 24.05
N LYS A 123 4.13 2.49 25.35
CA LYS A 123 4.06 1.30 26.24
C LYS A 123 2.74 0.52 26.19
N ASN A 124 1.62 1.23 25.98
CA ASN A 124 0.27 0.64 25.95
C ASN A 124 -0.33 0.59 24.53
N GLN A 125 0.47 0.89 23.52
CA GLN A 125 0.03 0.93 22.14
C GLN A 125 0.11 -0.47 21.54
N ARG A 126 -1.02 -0.93 21.00
CA ARG A 126 -1.13 -2.29 20.46
C ARG A 126 -1.72 -2.24 19.07
N TYR A 127 -2.95 -1.73 18.95
CA TYR A 127 -3.75 -1.94 17.74
C TYR A 127 -3.52 -0.90 16.64
N TRP A 128 -3.25 0.32 17.05
CA TRP A 128 -3.18 1.51 16.20
C TRP A 128 -1.82 2.16 16.35
N PHE A 129 -1.29 2.66 15.24
CA PHE A 129 0.03 3.24 15.19
C PHE A 129 0.19 4.50 16.03
N GLU A 130 -0.63 5.53 15.80
CA GLU A 130 -0.78 6.71 16.66
C GLU A 130 -1.94 7.55 16.10
N ARG A 131 -3.07 7.61 16.83
CA ARG A 131 -4.28 8.29 16.32
C ARG A 131 -4.07 9.80 16.16
N LYS A 132 -3.12 10.38 16.89
CA LYS A 132 -2.78 11.81 16.81
C LYS A 132 -1.56 12.11 15.93
N ASP A 133 -1.14 11.15 15.10
CA ASP A 133 -0.06 11.41 14.15
C ASP A 133 -0.47 12.53 13.17
N GLU A 134 0.30 13.62 13.14
CA GLU A 134 0.05 14.80 12.31
C GLU A 134 0.00 14.47 10.81
N ASN A 135 0.60 13.34 10.42
CA ASN A 135 0.64 12.86 9.04
C ASN A 135 -0.60 12.04 8.63
N ASN A 136 -1.56 11.78 9.54
CA ASN A 136 -2.74 10.98 9.22
C ASN A 136 -3.53 11.55 8.03
N SER A 137 -3.78 12.86 8.00
CA SER A 137 -4.53 13.50 6.92
C SER A 137 -3.90 13.29 5.53
N LYS A 138 -2.58 13.14 5.45
CA LYS A 138 -1.85 12.92 4.18
C LYS A 138 -2.10 11.53 3.60
N ARG A 139 -2.44 10.54 4.44
CA ARG A 139 -2.64 9.14 4.05
C ARG A 139 -4.07 8.80 3.62
N ILE A 140 -5.00 9.73 3.81
CA ILE A 140 -6.40 9.58 3.41
C ILE A 140 -6.48 9.39 1.89
N ALA A 141 -7.34 8.48 1.45
CA ALA A 141 -7.59 8.20 0.05
C ALA A 141 -9.08 8.03 -0.21
N ARG A 142 -9.49 8.34 -1.44
CA ARG A 142 -10.88 8.28 -1.90
C ARG A 142 -11.04 7.22 -2.98
N LEU A 143 -12.25 6.70 -3.12
CA LEU A 143 -12.61 5.85 -4.24
C LEU A 143 -12.75 6.68 -5.52
N GLN A 144 -12.12 6.23 -6.61
CA GLN A 144 -12.09 6.94 -7.89
C GLN A 144 -13.50 7.30 -8.44
N PHE A 145 -14.52 6.48 -8.16
CA PHE A 145 -15.85 6.61 -8.79
C PHE A 145 -16.88 7.40 -7.99
N ASN A 146 -16.71 7.58 -6.69
CA ASN A 146 -17.72 8.23 -5.84
C ASN A 146 -17.12 9.16 -4.76
N GLU A 147 -15.81 9.37 -4.75
CA GLU A 147 -15.08 10.23 -3.82
C GLU A 147 -15.21 9.86 -2.33
N TRP A 148 -15.80 8.70 -2.02
CA TRP A 148 -15.93 8.26 -0.64
C TRP A 148 -14.57 7.89 -0.10
N ILE A 149 -14.30 8.34 1.12
CA ILE A 149 -13.09 7.96 1.84
C ILE A 149 -13.18 6.48 2.18
N TRP A 150 -12.13 5.74 1.85
CA TRP A 150 -12.05 4.31 2.13
C TRP A 150 -10.67 3.92 2.66
N TRP A 151 -10.65 2.83 3.42
CA TRP A 151 -9.40 2.28 3.95
C TRP A 151 -8.68 1.46 2.88
N TRP A 152 -7.35 1.39 2.92
CA TRP A 152 -6.55 0.75 1.87
C TRP A 152 -5.39 -0.10 2.41
N TRP A 153 -4.99 -1.11 1.64
CA TRP A 153 -4.01 -2.12 2.06
C TRP A 153 -2.56 -1.66 1.98
N LEU A 154 -1.73 -2.16 2.90
CA LEU A 154 -0.28 -2.19 2.79
C LEU A 154 0.19 -3.63 2.55
N ARG A 155 1.39 -3.82 1.99
CA ARG A 155 1.95 -5.18 1.84
C ARG A 155 2.44 -5.80 3.15
N SER A 156 2.70 -4.99 4.18
CA SER A 156 3.21 -5.46 5.47
C SER A 156 2.21 -6.39 6.20
N PRO A 157 2.68 -7.47 6.85
CA PRO A 157 1.82 -8.36 7.62
C PRO A 157 1.27 -7.65 8.86
N GLY A 158 0.04 -7.99 9.27
CA GLY A 158 -0.58 -7.51 10.50
C GLY A 158 -0.08 -8.27 11.73
N ARG A 159 -0.88 -8.32 12.80
CA ARG A 159 -0.54 -9.02 14.06
C ARG A 159 -0.28 -10.53 13.87
N VAL A 160 -0.93 -11.13 12.89
CA VAL A 160 -0.81 -12.53 12.50
C VAL A 160 -0.95 -12.63 10.98
N ASN A 161 -0.48 -13.72 10.36
CA ASN A 161 -0.44 -13.86 8.90
C ASN A 161 -1.81 -14.06 8.21
N VAL A 162 -2.91 -14.12 8.97
CA VAL A 162 -4.29 -13.96 8.45
C VAL A 162 -4.75 -12.49 8.43
N LYS A 163 -3.84 -11.54 8.69
CA LYS A 163 -4.08 -10.08 8.68
C LYS A 163 -3.00 -9.35 7.92
N ALA A 164 -3.35 -8.25 7.26
CA ALA A 164 -2.42 -7.34 6.60
C ALA A 164 -2.62 -5.91 7.12
N VAL A 165 -1.54 -5.14 7.22
CA VAL A 165 -1.62 -3.73 7.65
C VAL A 165 -2.44 -2.92 6.65
N TYR A 166 -3.14 -1.92 7.15
CA TYR A 166 -3.96 -1.04 6.33
C TYR A 166 -3.92 0.38 6.86
N ILE A 167 -4.29 1.33 6.01
CA ILE A 167 -4.57 2.71 6.37
C ILE A 167 -6.08 2.86 6.51
N HIS A 168 -6.52 3.30 7.68
CA HIS A 168 -7.93 3.54 7.97
C HIS A 168 -8.44 4.81 7.27
N GLY A 169 -9.76 5.02 7.21
CA GLY A 169 -10.36 6.16 6.51
C GLY A 169 -9.98 7.53 7.10
N ASP A 170 -9.59 7.58 8.38
CA ASP A 170 -9.03 8.78 9.01
C ASP A 170 -7.52 8.96 8.76
N GLY A 171 -6.91 8.08 7.97
CA GLY A 171 -5.49 8.07 7.63
C GLY A 171 -4.59 7.43 8.67
N ASN A 172 -5.14 6.93 9.78
CA ASN A 172 -4.35 6.23 10.79
C ASN A 172 -3.91 4.86 10.31
N ILE A 173 -2.71 4.44 10.70
CA ILE A 173 -2.16 3.12 10.36
C ILE A 173 -2.71 2.07 11.35
N GLY A 174 -3.47 1.11 10.82
CA GLY A 174 -3.95 -0.07 11.54
C GLY A 174 -2.90 -1.17 11.56
N ILE A 175 -1.87 -1.03 12.39
CA ILE A 175 -0.70 -1.93 12.44
C ILE A 175 -1.01 -3.37 12.86
N GLN A 176 -2.08 -3.59 13.64
CA GLN A 176 -2.59 -4.95 13.90
C GLN A 176 -3.10 -5.65 12.65
N GLY A 177 -3.40 -4.90 11.60
CA GLY A 177 -3.95 -5.36 10.35
C GLY A 177 -5.44 -5.69 10.38
N ASN A 178 -6.02 -5.75 9.18
CA ASN A 178 -7.37 -6.20 8.91
C ASN A 178 -7.35 -7.61 8.32
N ASN A 179 -8.46 -8.35 8.41
CA ASN A 179 -8.52 -9.74 7.93
C ASN A 179 -8.32 -9.81 6.41
N ILE A 180 -7.49 -10.73 5.95
CA ILE A 180 -7.12 -10.83 4.52
C ILE A 180 -8.26 -11.24 3.57
N LEU A 181 -9.36 -11.80 4.11
CA LEU A 181 -10.48 -12.33 3.34
C LEU A 181 -11.84 -12.12 4.02
N LYS A 182 -11.98 -12.56 5.28
CA LYS A 182 -13.26 -12.57 6.00
C LYS A 182 -13.61 -11.19 6.55
N GLY A 183 -14.71 -10.62 6.07
CA GLY A 183 -15.26 -9.33 6.52
C GLY A 183 -16.06 -9.43 7.81
N ASN A 184 -16.74 -8.33 8.16
CA ASN A 184 -17.75 -8.33 9.21
C ASN A 184 -18.92 -9.25 8.84
N LEU A 185 -19.68 -9.71 9.84
CA LEU A 185 -20.80 -10.65 9.69
C LEU A 185 -21.85 -10.21 8.67
N SER A 186 -22.01 -8.91 8.44
CA SER A 186 -22.98 -8.34 7.49
C SER A 186 -22.58 -8.52 6.02
N ASP A 187 -21.29 -8.42 5.70
CA ASP A 187 -20.81 -8.25 4.31
C ASP A 187 -20.07 -9.50 3.80
N GLY A 188 -19.69 -10.40 4.70
CA GLY A 188 -19.03 -11.68 4.41
C GLY A 188 -17.62 -11.58 3.80
N LYS A 189 -17.19 -10.41 3.33
CA LYS A 189 -15.90 -10.17 2.66
C LYS A 189 -15.19 -8.93 3.22
N CYS A 190 -13.87 -9.01 3.35
CA CYS A 190 -13.03 -7.89 3.72
C CYS A 190 -12.37 -7.33 2.46
N THR A 191 -12.99 -6.33 1.84
CA THR A 191 -12.47 -5.67 0.65
C THR A 191 -11.87 -4.31 1.00
N GLY A 192 -10.54 -4.26 0.99
CA GLY A 192 -9.79 -3.02 1.17
C GLY A 192 -9.48 -2.34 -0.15
N GLY A 193 -9.29 -1.03 -0.10
CA GLY A 193 -8.85 -0.26 -1.26
C GLY A 193 -7.45 -0.66 -1.72
N ILE A 194 -7.26 -0.67 -3.04
CA ILE A 194 -5.98 -0.89 -3.69
C ILE A 194 -5.43 0.45 -4.15
N ARG A 195 -4.25 0.81 -3.65
CA ARG A 195 -3.43 1.92 -4.16
C ARG A 195 -2.09 1.38 -4.65
N PRO A 196 -1.99 0.95 -5.91
CA PRO A 196 -0.74 0.48 -6.46
C PRO A 196 0.32 1.57 -6.44
N ALA A 197 1.57 1.15 -6.23
CA ALA A 197 2.76 1.95 -6.37
C ALA A 197 3.72 1.28 -7.36
N LEU A 198 4.50 2.09 -8.06
CA LEU A 198 5.54 1.63 -8.99
C LEU A 198 6.67 2.66 -9.11
N TRP A 199 7.84 2.20 -9.55
CA TRP A 199 8.92 3.08 -9.99
C TRP A 199 8.80 3.32 -11.48
N LEU A 200 8.75 4.59 -11.88
CA LEU A 200 8.57 5.03 -13.26
C LEU A 200 9.84 5.72 -13.75
N LYS A 201 10.31 5.35 -14.94
CA LYS A 201 11.29 6.15 -15.70
C LYS A 201 10.57 7.37 -16.29
N LEU A 202 10.97 8.56 -15.83
CA LEU A 202 10.41 9.84 -16.29
C LEU A 202 10.72 10.06 -17.78
#